data_AF-X0XU71-F1
#
_entry.id   AF-X0XU71-F1
#
_cell.length_a   1.000
_cell.length_b   1.000
_cell.length_c   1.000
_cell.angle_alpha   90.00
_cell.angle_beta   90.00
_cell.angle_gamma   90.00
#
_symmetry.space_group_name_H-M   'P 1'
#
loop_
_entity.id
_entity.type
_entity.pdbx_description
1 polymer ?
#
loop_
_entity_poly.entity_id
_entity_poly.type
_entity_poly.pdbx_seq_one_letter_code
_entity_poly.pdbx_strand_id
1 'polypeptide(L)'
;LHEYLSYAFRHGDFWHLAGNMLFLWVFGNAVCDRMGSPNYVVFYLAGGVFAGCVFTATNANPLVGASGAIAAVTTAFLVLFPRVHITILFWFLIITTIQLPSIFFIVFKIILWDNIVAPSIDRSAMMSHVGYSAHLGGYTFGLLVALAMLAFQGLPRNQFDLLALFSRWQRRSGLRGETRFGGPRPARPIVVEEVESRPLEPLKLTPLEQLREDILDRIS
;
A
#
# COMPACT_ATOMS: atom_id res chain seq x y z
N LEU A 1 -26.20 -16.86 4.76
CA LEU A 1 -25.47 -16.32 3.59
C LEU A 1 -25.71 -14.83 3.39
N HIS A 2 -26.95 -14.36 3.22
CA HIS A 2 -27.27 -12.93 3.05
C HIS A 2 -26.84 -12.07 4.24
N GLU A 3 -26.92 -12.61 5.47
CA GLU A 3 -26.50 -11.93 6.70
C GLU A 3 -25.04 -11.46 6.67
N TYR A 4 -24.14 -12.24 6.06
CA TYR A 4 -22.70 -11.90 5.91
C TYR A 4 -22.43 -10.79 4.88
N LEU A 5 -23.45 -10.33 4.15
CA LEU A 5 -23.34 -9.23 3.21
C LEU A 5 -24.13 -8.02 3.70
N SER A 6 -25.35 -8.24 4.19
CA SER A 6 -26.25 -7.18 4.64
C SER A 6 -25.76 -6.48 5.91
N TYR A 7 -24.99 -7.17 6.77
CA TYR A 7 -24.47 -6.55 7.98
C TYR A 7 -23.53 -5.38 7.68
N ALA A 8 -22.78 -5.45 6.57
CA ALA A 8 -21.82 -4.43 6.18
C ALA A 8 -22.49 -3.07 5.93
N PHE A 9 -23.78 -3.06 5.58
CA PHE A 9 -24.52 -1.83 5.28
C PHE A 9 -25.29 -1.27 6.48
N ARG A 10 -25.42 -2.03 7.58
CA ARG A 10 -26.04 -1.55 8.82
C ARG A 10 -25.01 -0.83 9.68
N HIS A 11 -25.36 0.35 10.19
CA HIS A 11 -24.51 1.15 11.08
C HIS A 11 -25.29 1.48 12.34
N GLY A 12 -24.67 1.32 13.51
CA GLY A 12 -25.32 1.55 14.81
C GLY A 12 -25.60 3.02 15.09
N ASP A 13 -24.81 3.92 14.50
CA ASP A 13 -24.90 5.36 14.70
C ASP A 13 -24.24 6.13 13.53
N PHE A 14 -24.53 7.42 13.47
CA PHE A 14 -24.01 8.32 12.42
C PHE A 14 -22.49 8.43 12.43
N TRP A 15 -21.85 8.48 13.62
CA TRP A 15 -20.40 8.64 13.73
C TRP A 15 -19.66 7.38 13.27
N HIS A 16 -20.21 6.19 13.51
CA HIS A 16 -19.71 4.95 12.94
C HIS A 16 -19.77 4.93 11.42
N LEU A 17 -20.88 5.38 10.82
CA LEU A 17 -21.00 5.49 9.36
C LEU A 17 -20.00 6.51 8.81
N ALA A 18 -19.92 7.71 9.40
CA ALA A 18 -19.01 8.76 8.98
C ALA A 18 -17.54 8.30 9.05
N GLY A 19 -17.16 7.59 10.12
CA GLY A 19 -15.84 6.99 10.26
C GLY A 19 -15.55 5.94 9.18
N ASN A 20 -16.49 5.04 8.92
CA ASN A 20 -16.33 4.02 7.87
C ASN A 20 -16.14 4.66 6.48
N MET A 21 -16.95 5.67 6.14
CA MET A 21 -16.84 6.37 4.86
C MET A 21 -15.55 7.17 4.75
N LEU A 22 -15.08 7.80 5.83
CA LEU A 22 -13.80 8.50 5.87
C LEU A 22 -12.63 7.55 5.57
N PHE A 23 -12.59 6.37 6.21
CA PHE A 23 -11.54 5.38 5.95
C PHE A 23 -11.61 4.83 4.53
N LEU A 24 -12.81 4.58 3.99
CA LEU A 24 -12.96 4.19 2.59
C LEU A 24 -12.49 5.28 1.63
N TRP A 25 -12.77 6.54 1.92
CA TRP A 25 -12.33 7.65 1.09
C TRP A 25 -10.80 7.82 1.11
N VAL A 26 -10.17 7.67 2.27
CA VAL A 26 -8.70 7.79 2.42
C VAL A 26 -7.96 6.61 1.78
N PHE A 27 -8.42 5.37 2.02
CA PHE A 27 -7.69 4.17 1.63
C PHE A 27 -8.24 3.47 0.39
N GLY A 28 -9.57 3.47 0.24
CA GLY A 28 -10.27 2.67 -0.78
C GLY A 28 -9.92 3.08 -2.20
N ASN A 29 -9.84 4.38 -2.49
CA ASN A 29 -9.52 4.87 -3.83
C ASN A 29 -8.15 4.37 -4.32
N ALA A 30 -7.10 4.56 -3.52
CA ALA A 30 -5.75 4.12 -3.88
C ALA A 30 -5.63 2.59 -4.05
N VAL A 31 -6.34 1.81 -3.22
CA VAL A 31 -6.37 0.34 -3.35
C VAL A 31 -7.16 -0.07 -4.60
N CYS A 32 -8.28 0.60 -4.88
CA CYS A 32 -9.10 0.38 -6.08
C CYS A 32 -8.33 0.68 -7.36
N ASP A 33 -7.67 1.83 -7.45
CA ASP A 33 -6.83 2.23 -8.58
C ASP A 33 -5.71 1.21 -8.82
N ARG A 34 -5.20 0.62 -7.74
CA ARG A 34 -4.11 -0.33 -7.80
C ARG A 34 -4.52 -1.73 -8.22
N MET A 35 -5.73 -2.16 -7.86
CA MET A 35 -6.28 -3.49 -8.15
C MET A 35 -7.16 -3.52 -9.41
N GLY A 36 -7.69 -2.37 -9.82
CA GLY A 36 -8.80 -2.25 -10.75
C GLY A 36 -10.16 -2.46 -10.05
N SER A 37 -11.19 -1.77 -10.54
CA SER A 37 -12.53 -1.77 -9.95
C SER A 37 -13.15 -3.16 -9.71
N PRO A 38 -13.13 -4.13 -10.66
CA PRO A 38 -13.78 -5.42 -10.42
C PRO A 38 -13.08 -6.24 -9.33
N ASN A 39 -11.75 -6.25 -9.33
CA ASN A 39 -10.95 -6.95 -8.33
C ASN A 39 -11.11 -6.31 -6.94
N TYR A 40 -11.18 -4.98 -6.89
CA TYR A 40 -11.41 -4.24 -5.65
C TYR A 40 -12.77 -4.58 -5.02
N VAL A 41 -13.83 -4.63 -5.82
CA VAL A 41 -15.17 -4.99 -5.32
C VAL A 41 -15.17 -6.41 -4.77
N VAL A 42 -14.60 -7.37 -5.50
CA VAL A 42 -14.49 -8.76 -5.02
C VAL A 42 -13.66 -8.84 -3.75
N PHE A 43 -12.51 -8.15 -3.70
CA PHE A 43 -11.64 -8.09 -2.52
C PHE A 43 -12.37 -7.51 -1.31
N TYR A 44 -13.10 -6.41 -1.50
CA TYR A 44 -13.85 -5.74 -0.44
C TYR A 44 -14.95 -6.65 0.14
N LEU A 45 -15.75 -7.26 -0.73
CA LEU A 45 -16.83 -8.16 -0.31
C LEU A 45 -16.28 -9.44 0.34
N ALA A 46 -15.23 -10.04 -0.23
CA ALA A 46 -14.59 -11.22 0.34
C ALA A 46 -13.96 -10.93 1.71
N GLY A 47 -13.34 -9.76 1.87
CA GLY A 47 -12.81 -9.31 3.16
C GLY A 47 -13.90 -9.11 4.21
N GLY A 48 -15.04 -8.54 3.82
CA GLY A 48 -16.22 -8.45 4.69
C GLY A 48 -16.73 -9.83 5.11
N VAL A 49 -16.94 -10.74 4.15
CA VAL A 49 -17.39 -12.11 4.45
C VAL A 49 -16.41 -12.83 5.38
N PHE A 50 -15.10 -12.74 5.12
CA PHE A 50 -14.09 -13.37 5.97
C PHE A 50 -14.08 -12.80 7.39
N ALA A 51 -14.14 -11.47 7.52
CA ALA A 51 -14.28 -10.80 8.82
C ALA A 51 -15.53 -11.26 9.57
N GLY A 52 -16.66 -11.38 8.87
CA GLY A 52 -17.92 -11.91 9.40
C GLY A 52 -17.79 -13.34 9.90
N CYS A 53 -17.13 -14.22 9.13
CA CYS A 53 -16.88 -15.60 9.52
C CYS A 53 -16.03 -15.68 10.81
N VAL A 54 -14.90 -14.95 10.86
CA VAL A 54 -14.03 -14.90 12.05
C VAL A 54 -14.78 -14.41 13.27
N PHE A 55 -15.63 -13.40 13.08
CA PHE A 55 -16.47 -12.88 14.14
C PHE A 55 -17.50 -13.91 14.66
N THR A 56 -18.28 -14.53 13.76
CA THR A 56 -19.29 -15.54 14.15
C THR A 56 -18.69 -16.81 14.75
N ALA A 57 -17.43 -17.12 14.44
CA ALA A 57 -16.71 -18.22 15.07
C ALA A 57 -16.32 -17.94 16.53
N THR A 58 -16.29 -16.67 16.94
CA THR A 58 -15.82 -16.23 18.27
C THR A 58 -16.92 -15.61 19.12
N ASN A 59 -18.06 -15.25 18.52
CA ASN A 59 -19.16 -14.55 19.17
C ASN A 59 -20.51 -14.99 18.60
N ALA A 60 -21.52 -15.05 19.46
CA ALA A 60 -22.91 -15.38 19.08
C ALA A 60 -23.78 -14.13 18.78
N ASN A 61 -23.24 -12.93 18.99
CA ASN A 61 -23.98 -11.68 18.79
C ASN A 61 -24.12 -11.33 17.30
N PRO A 62 -25.13 -10.53 16.90
CA PRO A 62 -25.22 -10.04 15.52
C PRO A 62 -24.06 -9.11 15.19
N LEU A 63 -23.37 -9.35 14.07
CA LEU A 63 -22.37 -8.42 13.54
C LEU A 63 -23.07 -7.23 12.87
N VAL A 64 -22.51 -6.03 13.01
CA VAL A 64 -23.03 -4.81 12.39
C VAL A 64 -21.86 -3.96 11.88
N GLY A 65 -21.93 -3.51 10.61
CA GLY A 65 -21.03 -2.50 10.04
C GLY A 65 -20.00 -3.03 9.04
N ALA A 66 -19.69 -2.21 8.04
CA ALA A 66 -18.68 -2.44 6.99
C ALA A 66 -17.23 -2.53 7.50
N SER A 67 -17.02 -2.32 8.80
CA SER A 67 -15.69 -2.07 9.38
C SER A 67 -14.71 -3.24 9.22
N GLY A 68 -15.19 -4.49 9.15
CA GLY A 68 -14.35 -5.65 8.79
C GLY A 68 -13.81 -5.62 7.36
N ALA A 69 -14.63 -5.22 6.38
CA ALA A 69 -14.19 -5.04 5.00
C ALA A 69 -13.23 -3.84 4.87
N ILE A 70 -13.48 -2.77 5.63
CA ILE A 70 -12.61 -1.59 5.68
C ILE A 70 -11.27 -1.93 6.34
N ALA A 71 -11.27 -2.78 7.37
CA ALA A 71 -10.06 -3.31 7.97
C ALA A 71 -9.21 -4.06 6.93
N ALA A 72 -9.82 -4.88 6.08
CA ALA A 72 -9.13 -5.53 4.96
C ALA A 72 -8.54 -4.52 3.95
N VAL A 73 -9.29 -3.50 3.56
CA VAL A 73 -8.78 -2.43 2.68
C VAL A 73 -7.61 -1.68 3.33
N THR A 74 -7.67 -1.43 4.63
CA THR A 74 -6.64 -0.71 5.37
C THR A 74 -5.31 -1.48 5.38
N THR A 75 -5.33 -2.80 5.64
CA THR A 75 -4.09 -3.59 5.59
C THR A 75 -3.62 -3.88 4.17
N ALA A 76 -4.51 -3.96 3.17
CA ALA A 76 -4.11 -3.97 1.77
C ALA A 76 -3.39 -2.67 1.38
N PHE A 77 -3.88 -1.51 1.83
CA PHE A 77 -3.19 -0.24 1.64
C PHE A 77 -1.81 -0.25 2.30
N LEU A 78 -1.68 -0.78 3.52
CA LEU A 78 -0.37 -0.93 4.18
C LEU A 78 0.62 -1.75 3.34
N VAL A 79 0.16 -2.85 2.72
CA VAL A 79 1.01 -3.71 1.88
C VAL A 79 1.44 -3.01 0.60
N LEU A 80 0.51 -2.31 -0.06
CA LEU A 80 0.73 -1.69 -1.36
C LEU A 80 1.47 -0.34 -1.26
N PHE A 81 1.22 0.41 -0.19
CA PHE A 81 1.64 1.80 -0.02
C PHE A 81 2.27 2.08 1.36
N PRO A 82 3.23 1.27 1.87
CA PRO A 82 3.74 1.36 3.25
C PRO A 82 4.46 2.68 3.59
N ARG A 83 4.84 3.49 2.59
CA ARG A 83 5.58 4.75 2.77
C ARG A 83 4.82 6.00 2.32
N VAL A 84 3.58 5.84 1.85
CA VAL A 84 2.74 6.99 1.51
C VAL A 84 2.41 7.74 2.79
N HIS A 85 2.55 9.06 2.78
CA HIS A 85 2.24 9.89 3.93
C HIS A 85 0.74 10.17 3.96
N ILE A 86 0.12 9.92 5.12
CA ILE A 86 -1.28 10.24 5.38
C ILE A 86 -1.30 11.57 6.14
N THR A 87 -2.05 12.52 5.61
CA THR A 87 -2.29 13.80 6.28
C THR A 87 -3.41 13.63 7.30
N ILE A 88 -3.09 13.88 8.57
CA ILE A 88 -4.00 13.79 9.69
C ILE A 88 -4.31 15.20 10.16
N LEU A 89 -5.59 15.55 10.18
CA LEU A 89 -6.05 16.78 10.81
C LEU A 89 -6.02 16.61 12.32
N PHE A 90 -5.23 17.43 13.01
CA PHE A 90 -5.20 17.51 14.46
C PHE A 90 -5.99 18.75 14.87
N TRP A 91 -7.07 18.58 15.64
CA TRP A 91 -8.02 19.65 15.94
C TRP A 91 -8.23 19.92 17.44
N PHE A 92 -7.73 19.06 18.33
CA PHE A 92 -8.05 19.10 19.76
C PHE A 92 -7.31 20.18 20.59
N LEU A 93 -6.28 20.84 20.03
CA LEU A 93 -5.47 21.85 20.74
C LEU A 93 -5.04 23.00 19.83
N ILE A 94 -4.60 22.69 18.61
CA ILE A 94 -4.26 23.64 17.55
C ILE A 94 -4.78 23.02 16.25
N ILE A 95 -5.46 23.79 15.39
CA ILE A 95 -5.85 23.33 14.05
C ILE A 95 -4.58 23.26 13.21
N THR A 96 -4.03 22.06 13.08
CA THR A 96 -2.82 21.80 12.28
C THR A 96 -2.93 20.46 11.57
N THR A 97 -2.07 20.23 10.58
CA THR A 97 -1.99 18.98 9.85
C THR A 97 -0.66 18.30 10.13
N ILE A 98 -0.69 17.02 10.48
CA ILE A 98 0.49 16.19 10.68
C ILE A 98 0.54 15.17 9.54
N GLN A 99 1.71 14.98 8.94
CA GLN A 99 1.92 13.95 7.92
C GLN A 99 2.68 12.78 8.54
N LEU A 100 2.12 11.58 8.47
CA LEU A 100 2.74 10.38 9.00
C LEU A 100 2.79 9.29 7.93
N PRO A 101 3.90 8.55 7.77
CA PRO A 101 3.93 7.39 6.90
C PRO A 101 2.83 6.40 7.28
N SER A 102 2.14 5.86 6.28
CA SER A 102 0.98 4.99 6.44
C SER A 102 1.25 3.78 7.32
N ILE A 103 2.46 3.20 7.24
CA ILE A 103 2.84 2.07 8.09
C ILE A 103 2.74 2.41 9.58
N PHE A 104 3.21 3.60 9.98
CA PHE A 104 3.14 4.01 11.38
C PHE A 104 1.71 4.33 11.77
N PHE A 105 0.97 5.05 10.93
CA PHE A 105 -0.43 5.38 11.20
C PHE A 105 -1.29 4.14 11.37
N ILE A 106 -1.22 3.20 10.43
CA ILE A 106 -2.06 2.00 10.40
C ILE A 106 -1.67 1.05 11.53
N VAL A 107 -0.37 0.81 11.75
CA VAL A 107 0.08 -0.05 12.86
C VAL A 107 -0.32 0.55 14.21
N PHE A 108 -0.15 1.86 14.39
CA PHE A 108 -0.60 2.55 15.60
C PHE A 108 -2.12 2.48 15.77
N LYS A 109 -2.90 2.66 14.70
CA LYS A 109 -4.36 2.51 14.72
C LYS A 109 -4.75 1.10 15.14
N ILE A 110 -4.17 0.06 14.55
CA ILE A 110 -4.47 -1.33 14.90
C ILE A 110 -4.11 -1.59 16.38
N ILE A 111 -2.90 -1.26 16.82
CA ILE A 111 -2.40 -1.63 18.15
C ILE A 111 -2.99 -0.75 19.26
N LEU A 112 -3.02 0.57 19.09
CA LEU A 112 -3.46 1.48 20.13
C LEU A 112 -4.97 1.72 20.04
N TRP A 113 -5.47 2.11 18.86
CA TRP A 113 -6.87 2.52 18.75
C TRP A 113 -7.82 1.32 18.88
N ASP A 114 -7.67 0.29 18.04
CA ASP A 114 -8.65 -0.81 18.02
C ASP A 114 -8.53 -1.78 19.21
N ASN A 115 -7.32 -1.97 19.77
CA ASN A 115 -7.12 -2.92 20.88
C ASN A 115 -7.20 -2.27 22.28
N ILE A 116 -6.91 -0.97 22.42
CA ILE A 116 -6.79 -0.32 23.74
C ILE A 116 -7.84 0.78 23.92
N VAL A 117 -7.90 1.73 22.99
CA VAL A 117 -8.71 2.95 23.15
C VAL A 117 -10.18 2.71 22.84
N ALA A 118 -10.52 2.15 21.68
CA ALA A 118 -11.91 1.93 21.29
C ALA A 118 -12.67 1.03 22.29
N PRO A 119 -12.10 -0.09 22.80
CA PRO A 119 -12.78 -0.90 23.82
C PRO A 119 -12.93 -0.20 25.18
N SER A 120 -12.06 0.76 25.52
CA SER A 120 -12.11 1.46 26.81
C SER A 120 -13.08 2.65 26.84
N ILE A 121 -13.37 3.25 25.68
CA ILE A 121 -14.32 4.36 25.54
C ILE A 121 -15.76 3.82 25.41
N ASP A 122 -15.95 2.73 24.66
CA ASP A 122 -17.26 2.13 24.45
C ASP A 122 -17.57 1.07 25.54
N ARG A 123 -18.00 1.56 26.71
CA ARG A 123 -18.39 0.71 27.86
C ARG A 123 -19.70 -0.06 27.65
N SER A 124 -20.35 0.08 26.49
CA SER A 124 -21.45 -0.81 26.13
C SER A 124 -20.85 -2.14 25.66
N ALA A 125 -20.76 -3.10 26.59
CA ALA A 125 -20.12 -4.41 26.39
C ALA A 125 -20.65 -5.20 25.17
N MET A 126 -21.80 -4.80 24.60
CA MET A 126 -22.41 -5.41 23.42
C MET A 126 -21.82 -4.93 22.09
N MET A 127 -21.22 -3.73 21.99
CA MET A 127 -20.67 -3.21 20.72
C MET A 127 -19.13 -3.28 20.67
N SER A 128 -18.45 -3.04 21.79
CA SER A 128 -17.00 -2.93 21.85
C SER A 128 -16.24 -4.25 21.70
N HIS A 129 -16.70 -5.34 22.34
CA HIS A 129 -16.11 -6.68 22.16
C HIS A 129 -16.52 -7.33 20.84
N VAL A 130 -17.65 -6.90 20.26
CA VAL A 130 -18.21 -7.47 19.03
C VAL A 130 -17.43 -6.99 17.79
N GLY A 131 -16.90 -5.76 17.78
CA GLY A 131 -16.11 -5.27 16.65
C GLY A 131 -14.72 -5.88 16.49
N TYR A 132 -14.09 -6.31 17.58
CA TYR A 132 -12.65 -6.62 17.61
C TYR A 132 -12.25 -7.80 16.72
N SER A 133 -12.89 -8.95 16.87
CA SER A 133 -12.51 -10.15 16.10
C SER A 133 -12.87 -10.02 14.62
N ALA A 134 -13.93 -9.25 14.31
CA ALA A 134 -14.24 -8.88 12.93
C ALA A 134 -13.13 -8.01 12.31
N HIS A 135 -12.65 -6.99 13.03
CA HIS A 135 -11.55 -6.14 12.55
C HIS A 135 -10.28 -6.94 12.38
N LEU A 136 -9.92 -7.79 13.36
CA LEU A 136 -8.75 -8.65 13.27
C LEU A 136 -8.83 -9.59 12.07
N GLY A 137 -9.98 -10.24 11.84
CA GLY A 137 -10.21 -11.08 10.67
C GLY A 137 -10.05 -10.30 9.36
N GLY A 138 -10.61 -9.09 9.28
CA GLY A 138 -10.42 -8.18 8.15
C GLY A 138 -8.95 -7.81 7.93
N TYR A 139 -8.23 -7.41 8.98
CA TYR A 139 -6.81 -7.07 8.90
C TYR A 139 -5.97 -8.22 8.39
N THR A 140 -6.17 -9.42 8.92
CA THR A 140 -5.47 -10.62 8.50
C THR A 140 -5.78 -10.95 7.04
N PHE A 141 -7.05 -10.91 6.64
CA PHE A 141 -7.44 -11.14 5.24
C PHE A 141 -6.75 -10.16 4.29
N GLY A 142 -6.87 -8.86 4.56
CA GLY A 142 -6.31 -7.83 3.69
C GLY A 142 -4.80 -7.89 3.56
N LEU A 143 -4.11 -8.17 4.66
CA LEU A 143 -2.66 -8.35 4.69
C LEU A 143 -2.25 -9.55 3.84
N LEU A 144 -2.84 -10.73 4.10
CA LEU A 144 -2.44 -11.97 3.45
C LEU A 144 -2.80 -11.99 1.97
N VAL A 145 -4.00 -11.55 1.61
CA VAL A 145 -4.45 -11.55 0.22
C VAL A 145 -3.65 -10.53 -0.60
N ALA A 146 -3.39 -9.33 -0.08
CA ALA A 146 -2.56 -8.35 -0.79
C ALA A 146 -1.12 -8.86 -0.97
N LEU A 147 -0.55 -9.52 0.04
CA LEU A 147 0.77 -10.15 -0.08
C LEU A 147 0.77 -11.29 -1.11
N ALA A 148 -0.25 -12.14 -1.11
CA ALA A 148 -0.41 -13.22 -2.07
C ALA A 148 -0.55 -12.68 -3.50
N MET A 149 -1.36 -11.63 -3.70
CA MET A 149 -1.50 -10.97 -5.01
C MET A 149 -0.17 -10.41 -5.52
N LEU A 150 0.68 -9.85 -4.65
CA LEU A 150 2.02 -9.42 -5.04
C LEU A 150 2.99 -10.59 -5.29
N ALA A 151 2.90 -11.65 -4.49
CA ALA A 151 3.78 -12.81 -4.58
C ALA A 151 3.51 -13.66 -5.84
N PHE A 152 2.23 -13.87 -6.16
CA PHE A 152 1.78 -14.64 -7.33
C PHE A 152 1.56 -13.77 -8.58
N GLN A 153 2.05 -12.52 -8.58
CA GLN A 153 1.96 -11.60 -9.73
C GLN A 153 0.53 -11.25 -10.16
N GLY A 154 -0.47 -11.44 -9.30
CA GLY A 154 -1.82 -10.89 -9.49
C GLY A 154 -1.87 -9.36 -9.47
N LEU A 155 -0.82 -8.71 -8.95
CA LEU A 155 -0.56 -7.29 -9.07
C LEU A 155 0.90 -7.04 -9.50
N PRO A 156 1.18 -6.09 -10.42
CA PRO A 156 2.56 -5.77 -10.80
C PRO A 156 3.34 -5.28 -9.58
N ARG A 157 4.55 -5.76 -9.32
CA ARG A 157 5.30 -5.35 -8.12
C ARG A 157 5.85 -3.93 -8.27
N ASN A 158 5.86 -3.16 -7.18
CA ASN A 158 6.43 -1.82 -7.12
C ASN A 158 7.67 -1.83 -6.21
N GLN A 159 8.67 -1.02 -6.53
CA GLN A 159 9.87 -0.83 -5.72
C GLN A 159 9.61 -0.33 -4.29
N PHE A 160 8.41 0.18 -4.02
CA PHE A 160 7.97 0.70 -2.73
C PHE A 160 6.93 -0.17 -2.01
N ASP A 161 6.55 -1.32 -2.57
CA ASP A 161 5.63 -2.24 -1.89
C ASP A 161 6.31 -2.96 -0.69
N LEU A 162 5.50 -3.52 0.21
CA LEU A 162 6.00 -4.11 1.45
C LEU A 162 6.98 -5.28 1.19
N LEU A 163 6.73 -6.11 0.17
CA LEU A 163 7.64 -7.21 -0.19
C LEU A 163 8.99 -6.68 -0.72
N ALA A 164 8.98 -5.59 -1.49
CA ALA A 164 10.19 -4.92 -1.94
C ALA A 164 10.98 -4.32 -0.78
N LEU A 165 10.30 -3.69 0.19
CA LEU A 165 10.93 -3.19 1.41
C LEU A 165 11.56 -4.31 2.23
N PHE A 166 10.84 -5.43 2.39
CA PHE A 166 11.34 -6.61 3.11
C PHE A 166 12.58 -7.20 2.41
N SER A 167 12.51 -7.40 1.09
CA SER A 167 13.62 -7.90 0.28
C SER A 167 14.87 -7.01 0.40
N ARG A 168 14.70 -5.68 0.43
CA ARG A 168 15.79 -4.71 0.63
C ARG A 168 16.36 -4.76 2.05
N TRP A 169 15.52 -4.96 3.05
CA TRP A 169 15.96 -5.14 4.43
C TRP A 169 16.79 -6.42 4.56
N GLN A 170 16.33 -7.55 4.05
CA GLN A 170 17.06 -8.83 4.09
C GLN A 170 18.43 -8.74 3.42
N ARG A 171 18.51 -8.10 2.25
CA ARG A 171 19.79 -7.83 1.55
C ARG A 171 20.75 -6.99 2.40
N ARG A 172 20.26 -5.94 3.06
CA ARG A 172 21.09 -5.10 3.94
C ARG A 172 21.54 -5.84 5.21
N SER A 173 20.68 -6.70 5.76
CA SER A 173 21.01 -7.51 6.94
C SER A 173 22.11 -8.53 6.66
N GLY A 174 22.18 -9.09 5.43
CA GLY A 174 23.28 -9.97 5.00
C GLY A 174 24.63 -9.25 4.92
N LEU A 175 24.66 -8.01 4.42
CA LEU A 175 25.88 -7.21 4.28
C LEU A 175 26.52 -6.82 5.62
N ARG A 176 25.71 -6.64 6.68
CA ARG A 176 26.20 -6.31 8.02
C ARG A 176 27.03 -7.45 8.64
N GLY A 177 26.85 -8.70 8.20
CA GLY A 177 27.66 -9.83 8.62
C GLY A 177 29.05 -9.84 8.00
N GLU A 178 29.17 -9.44 6.73
CA GLU A 178 30.45 -9.44 6.00
C GLU A 178 31.38 -8.29 6.41
N THR A 179 30.84 -7.15 6.81
CA THR A 179 31.63 -5.97 7.23
C THR A 179 32.24 -6.10 8.62
N ARG A 180 31.93 -7.16 9.38
CA ARG A 180 32.52 -7.38 10.72
C ARG A 180 33.95 -7.94 10.64
N PHE A 181 34.38 -8.45 9.47
CA PHE A 181 35.74 -8.96 9.22
C PHE A 181 36.32 -8.59 7.83
N GLY A 182 35.56 -7.96 6.93
CA GLY A 182 36.04 -7.53 5.61
C GLY A 182 36.02 -6.01 5.46
N GLY A 183 37.14 -5.42 5.05
CA GLY A 183 37.23 -4.01 4.64
C GLY A 183 36.27 -3.65 3.50
N PRO A 184 36.25 -2.38 3.05
CA PRO A 184 35.35 -1.94 1.98
C PRO A 184 35.45 -2.88 0.78
N ARG A 185 34.31 -3.40 0.31
CA ARG A 185 34.30 -4.25 -0.89
C ARG A 185 34.96 -3.47 -2.03
N PRO A 186 35.94 -4.06 -2.75
CA PRO A 186 36.43 -3.45 -3.98
C PRO A 186 35.22 -3.24 -4.89
N ALA A 187 35.09 -2.02 -5.43
CA ALA A 187 34.05 -1.72 -6.40
C ALA A 187 34.09 -2.81 -7.48
N ARG A 188 32.92 -3.39 -7.80
CA ARG A 188 32.83 -4.38 -8.88
C ARG A 188 33.49 -3.73 -10.10
N PRO A 189 34.55 -4.31 -10.68
CA PRO A 189 35.20 -3.72 -11.83
C PRO A 189 34.13 -3.53 -12.89
N ILE A 190 33.88 -2.27 -13.24
CA ILE A 190 33.02 -1.93 -14.36
C ILE A 190 33.84 -2.38 -15.57
N VAL A 191 33.44 -3.51 -16.14
CA VAL A 191 33.93 -3.90 -17.46
C VAL A 191 33.29 -2.90 -18.39
N VAL A 192 34.04 -1.84 -18.69
CA VAL A 192 33.72 -0.95 -19.80
C VAL A 192 33.96 -1.80 -21.03
N GLU A 193 32.89 -2.41 -21.53
CA GLU A 193 32.90 -2.93 -22.89
C GLU A 193 33.03 -1.68 -23.76
N GLU A 194 34.23 -1.46 -24.27
CA GLU A 194 34.50 -0.41 -25.24
C GLU A 194 33.70 -0.81 -26.48
N VAL A 195 32.46 -0.30 -26.55
CA VAL A 195 31.63 -0.41 -27.73
C VAL A 195 32.42 0.32 -28.80
N GLU A 196 33.04 -0.45 -29.70
CA GLU A 196 33.76 0.05 -30.85
C GLU A 196 32.84 1.07 -31.51
N SER A 197 33.21 2.35 -31.41
CA SER A 197 32.35 3.42 -31.89
C SER A 197 32.20 3.18 -33.37
N ARG A 198 30.99 2.80 -33.79
CA ARG A 198 30.66 2.61 -35.19
C ARG A 198 31.22 3.85 -35.91
N PRO A 199 32.06 3.70 -36.96
CA PRO A 199 32.56 4.84 -37.70
C PRO A 199 31.37 5.75 -37.97
N LEU A 200 31.43 6.99 -37.51
CA LEU A 200 30.34 7.94 -37.68
C LEU A 200 30.04 7.93 -39.17
N GLU A 201 28.89 7.36 -39.55
CA GLU A 201 28.45 7.38 -40.94
C GLU A 201 28.40 8.86 -41.32
N PRO A 202 29.12 9.28 -42.37
CA PRO A 202 29.21 10.69 -42.70
C PRO A 202 27.79 11.22 -42.81
N LEU A 203 27.48 12.22 -41.98
CA LEU A 203 26.18 12.88 -41.97
C LEU A 203 25.86 13.24 -43.41
N LYS A 204 24.79 12.64 -43.96
CA LYS A 204 24.30 13.01 -45.30
C LYS A 204 23.83 14.45 -45.19
N LEU A 205 24.66 15.37 -45.66
CA LEU A 205 24.34 16.78 -45.74
C LEU A 205 23.03 16.93 -46.52
N THR A 206 22.14 17.77 -46.01
CA THR A 206 20.97 18.18 -46.77
C THR A 206 21.39 18.91 -48.05
N PRO A 207 20.54 18.98 -49.09
CA PRO A 207 20.88 19.71 -50.32
C PRO A 207 21.31 21.17 -50.07
N LEU A 208 20.76 21.81 -49.03
CA LEU A 208 21.13 23.18 -48.62
C LEU A 208 22.53 23.25 -48.02
N GLU A 209 22.91 22.26 -47.22
CA GLU A 209 24.23 22.20 -46.61
C GLU A 209 25.30 21.85 -47.65
N GLN A 210 24.99 20.97 -48.61
CA GLN A 210 25.88 20.69 -49.75
C GLN A 210 26.11 21.95 -50.59
N LEU A 211 25.05 22.70 -50.90
CA LEU A 211 25.16 23.95 -51.64
C LEU A 211 26.00 25.00 -50.90
N ARG A 212 25.87 25.05 -49.57
CA ARG A 212 26.67 25.97 -48.73
C ARG A 212 28.15 25.62 -48.81
N GLU A 213 28.52 24.35 -48.67
CA GLU A 213 29.92 23.91 -48.75
C GLU A 213 30.50 24.18 -50.15
N ASP A 214 29.76 23.88 -51.22
CA ASP A 214 30.18 24.16 -52.60
C ASP A 214 30.45 25.65 -52.86
N ILE A 215 29.67 26.54 -52.24
CA ILE A 215 29.88 27.99 -52.34
C ILE A 215 31.13 28.40 -51.58
N LEU A 216 31.35 27.86 -50.38
CA LEU A 216 32.51 28.17 -49.56
C LEU A 216 33.82 27.72 -50.21
N ASP A 217 33.84 26.53 -50.80
CA ASP A 217 35.01 25.97 -51.51
C ASP A 217 35.39 26.78 -52.77
N ARG A 218 34.39 27.38 -53.44
CA ARG A 218 34.63 28.26 -54.61
C ARG A 218 35.13 29.66 -54.26
N ILE A 219 35.00 30.07 -53.00
CA ILE A 219 35.36 31.41 -52.53
C ILE A 219 36.70 31.40 -51.78
N SER A 220 37.17 30.24 -51.29
CA SER A 220 38.52 30.04 -50.73
C SER A 220 39.58 29.84 -51.81
#